data_AF-A0A261KUB0-F1
#
_entry.id   AF-A0A261KUB0-F1
#
_cell.length_a   1.000
_cell.length_b   1.000
_cell.length_c   1.000
_cell.angle_alpha   90.00
_cell.angle_beta   90.00
_cell.angle_gamma   90.00
#
_symmetry.space_group_name_H-M   'P 1'
#
loop_
_entity.id
_entity.type
_entity.pdbx_description
1 polymer ?
#
loop_
_entity_poly.entity_id
_entity_poly.type
_entity_poly.pdbx_seq_one_letter_code
_entity_poly.pdbx_strand_id
1 'polypeptide(L)' 'MHENTVDFNGDNRTDVALLRQEPGWSTLPVAFSDTDGSFTITNEPIGNFATWATRSGVEVLTGDFNGD' A
#
# COMPACT_ATOMS: atom_id res chain seq x y z
N MET A 1 -11.17 -6.23 3.66
CA MET A 1 -10.17 -5.15 3.62
C MET A 1 -9.05 -5.55 4.57
N HIS A 2 -7.80 -5.59 4.12
CA HIS A 2 -6.65 -5.81 4.99
C HIS A 2 -5.94 -4.46 5.12
N GLU A 3 -5.94 -3.90 6.33
CA GLU A 3 -5.27 -2.65 6.65
C GLU A 3 -3.83 -2.98 7.07
N ASN A 4 -2.84 -2.42 6.38
CA ASN A 4 -1.43 -2.55 6.75
C ASN A 4 -0.94 -1.17 7.18
N THR A 5 -0.50 -1.05 8.43
CA THR A 5 0.08 0.17 9.00
C THR A 5 1.61 0.08 8.92
N VAL A 6 2.22 0.79 7.98
CA VAL A 6 3.66 0.82 7.69
C VAL A 6 4.05 2.25 7.30
N ASP A 7 5.30 2.65 7.47
CA ASP A 7 5.85 3.88 6.88
C ASP A 7 6.25 3.60 5.42
N PHE A 8 5.46 4.08 4.45
CA PHE A 8 5.69 3.80 3.03
C PHE A 8 6.62 4.80 2.36
N ASN A 9 6.83 5.99 2.94
CA ASN A 9 7.64 7.05 2.34
C ASN A 9 8.91 7.42 3.14
N GLY A 10 9.16 6.75 4.28
CA GLY A 10 10.35 6.91 5.11
C GLY A 10 10.34 8.16 5.98
N ASP A 11 9.16 8.72 6.31
CA ASP A 11 9.04 9.97 7.08
C ASP A 11 8.87 9.77 8.60
N ASN A 12 8.99 8.52 9.06
CA ASN A 12 8.78 8.05 10.42
C ASN A 12 7.34 8.21 10.93
N ARG A 13 6.33 8.18 10.05
CA ARG A 13 4.91 8.15 10.42
C ARG A 13 4.24 6.89 9.89
N THR A 14 3.05 6.61 10.44
CA THR A 14 2.24 5.48 9.99
C THR A 14 1.36 5.90 8.82
N ASP A 15 1.56 5.25 7.69
CA ASP A 15 0.73 5.41 6.50
C ASP A 15 -0.29 4.27 6.38
N VAL A 16 -1.28 4.46 5.51
CA VAL A 16 -2.32 3.47 5.23
C VAL A 16 -2.39 3.20 3.73
N ALA A 17 -2.26 1.93 3.34
CA ALA A 17 -2.47 1.49 1.97
C ALA A 17 -3.68 0.55 1.88
N LEU A 18 -4.48 0.69 0.81
CA LEU A 18 -5.65 -0.15 0.58
C LEU A 18 -5.39 -1.21 -0.49
N LEU A 19 -5.21 -2.45 -0.05
CA LEU A 19 -5.22 -3.63 -0.92
C LEU A 19 -6.62 -4.27 -0.92
N ARG A 20 -7.35 -4.07 -2.01
CA ARG A 20 -7.39 -5.16 -2.97
C ARG A 20 -7.70 -6.59 -2.52
N GLN A 21 -8.94 -6.99 -2.26
CA GLN A 21 -9.28 -8.43 -2.12
C GLN A 21 -9.98 -9.06 -3.34
N GLU A 22 -10.74 -8.30 -4.14
CA GLU A 22 -11.53 -8.84 -5.27
C GLU A 22 -11.42 -7.96 -6.53
N PRO A 23 -11.46 -8.50 -7.78
CA PRO A 23 -11.91 -7.94 -9.08
C PRO A 23 -12.35 -6.47 -9.26
N GLY A 24 -11.90 -5.65 -10.23
CA GLY A 24 -12.58 -4.36 -10.55
C GLY A 24 -11.85 -2.98 -10.50
N TRP A 25 -10.64 -2.83 -9.96
CA TRP A 25 -9.81 -1.62 -10.15
C TRP A 25 -8.31 -1.97 -10.22
N SER A 26 -7.51 -1.11 -10.86
CA SER A 26 -6.08 -1.36 -11.14
C SER A 26 -5.13 -0.36 -10.48
N THR A 27 -5.61 0.40 -9.50
CA THR A 27 -4.84 1.41 -8.77
C THR A 27 -4.63 1.03 -7.31
N LEU A 28 -3.64 1.66 -6.66
CA LEU A 28 -3.34 1.51 -5.24
C LEU A 28 -3.44 2.88 -4.55
N PRO A 29 -4.49 3.12 -3.77
CA PRO A 29 -4.56 4.28 -2.90
C PRO A 29 -3.59 4.13 -1.72
N VAL A 30 -2.80 5.17 -1.46
CA VAL A 30 -1.95 5.31 -0.26
C VAL A 30 -2.25 6.66 0.37
N ALA A 31 -2.57 6.65 1.66
CA ALA A 31 -2.73 7.85 2.49
C ALA A 31 -1.48 8.01 3.35
N PHE A 32 -0.69 9.04 3.03
CA PHE A 32 0.50 9.43 3.79
C PHE A 32 0.10 10.34 4.94
N SER A 33 0.51 10.00 6.16
CA SER A 33 0.22 10.86 7.32
C SER A 33 1.07 12.12 7.27
N ASP A 34 0.47 13.28 7.50
CA ASP A 34 1.18 14.56 7.55
C ASP A 34 1.44 15.01 9.00
N THR A 35 2.34 15.99 9.16
CA THR A 35 2.75 16.50 10.48
C THR A 35 1.62 17.17 11.30
N ASP A 36 0.57 17.62 10.62
CA ASP A 36 -0.58 18.30 11.23
C ASP A 36 -1.76 17.36 11.50
N GLY A 37 -1.56 16.05 11.28
CA GLY A 37 -2.59 15.02 11.42
C GLY A 37 -3.54 14.91 10.24
N SER A 38 -3.27 15.62 9.14
CA SER A 38 -3.96 15.41 7.87
C SER A 38 -3.34 14.24 7.08
N PHE A 39 -3.91 13.94 5.90
CA PHE A 39 -3.40 12.91 5.01
C PHE A 39 -3.28 13.42 3.59
N THR A 40 -2.14 13.14 2.97
CA THR A 40 -1.93 13.30 1.53
C THR A 40 -2.19 11.97 0.82
N ILE A 41 -3.13 11.97 -0.13
CA ILE A 41 -3.56 10.73 -0.82
C ILE A 41 -2.97 10.67 -2.23
N THR A 42 -2.32 9.55 -2.54
CA THR A 42 -1.99 9.16 -3.92
C THR A 42 -2.87 8.00 -4.36
N ASN A 43 -3.11 7.87 -5.67
CA ASN A 43 -3.89 6.76 -6.22
C ASN A 43 -3.39 6.44 -7.62
N GLU A 44 -2.31 5.67 -7.67
CA GLU A 44 -1.58 5.42 -8.90
C GLU A 44 -1.87 4.03 -9.48
N PRO A 45 -1.80 3.87 -10.82
CA PRO A 45 -1.89 2.55 -11.45
C PRO A 45 -0.74 1.64 -11.01
N ILE A 46 -1.07 0.42 -10.57
CA ILE A 46 -0.07 -0.59 -10.14
C ILE A 46 0.06 -1.79 -11.10
N GLY A 47 -0.65 -1.74 -12.22
CA GLY A 47 -0.56 -2.74 -13.29
C GLY A 47 -0.84 -4.17 -12.80
N ASN A 48 0.00 -5.11 -13.24
CA ASN A 48 -0.17 -6.54 -12.94
C ASN A 48 -0.05 -6.89 -11.45
N PHE A 49 0.56 -6.00 -10.64
CA PHE A 49 0.68 -6.21 -9.20
C PHE A 49 -0.68 -6.40 -8.54
N ALA A 50 -1.70 -5.65 -9.00
CA ALA A 50 -3.08 -5.79 -8.52
C ALA A 50 -3.65 -7.20 -8.73
N THR A 51 -3.27 -7.85 -9.83
CA THR A 51 -3.72 -9.22 -10.15
C THR A 51 -2.93 -10.25 -9.34
N TRP A 52 -1.63 -10.05 -9.13
CA TRP A 52 -0.83 -10.96 -8.31
C TRP A 52 -1.29 -10.94 -6.86
N ALA A 53 -1.54 -9.76 -6.29
CA ALA A 53 -1.96 -9.60 -4.90
C ALA A 53 -3.30 -10.26 -4.54
N THR A 54 -4.16 -10.56 -5.52
CA THR A 54 -5.47 -11.20 -5.30
C THR A 54 -5.45 -12.72 -5.41
N ARG A 55 -4.29 -13.33 -5.70
CA ARG A 55 -4.18 -14.79 -5.82
C ARG A 55 -4.29 -15.47 -4.45
N SER A 56 -5.00 -16.60 -4.42
CA SER A 56 -5.07 -17.45 -3.24
C SER A 56 -3.67 -17.90 -2.82
N GLY A 57 -3.39 -17.81 -1.51
CA GLY A 57 -2.09 -18.19 -0.93
C GLY A 57 -0.99 -17.13 -1.04
N VAL A 58 -1.29 -15.92 -1.49
CA VAL A 58 -0.34 -14.79 -1.39
C VAL A 58 -0.24 -14.32 0.06
N GLU A 59 0.98 -14.20 0.54
CA GLU A 59 1.31 -13.66 1.85
C GLU A 59 2.04 -12.32 1.69
N VAL A 60 1.80 -11.39 2.62
CA VAL A 60 2.49 -10.10 2.68
C VAL A 60 3.80 -10.31 3.44
N LEU A 61 4.93 -10.04 2.78
CA LEU A 61 6.24 -9.96 3.39
C LEU A 61 6.80 -8.56 3.21
N THR A 62 7.06 -7.86 4.31
CA THR A 62 7.59 -6.49 4.31
C THR A 62 9.06 -6.50 4.72
N GLY A 63 9.86 -5.71 4.02
CA GLY A 63 11.27 -5.51 4.32
C GLY A 63 11.92 -4.67 3.24
N ASP A 64 13.03 -4.03 3.60
CA ASP A 64 13.99 -3.56 2.61
C ASP A 64 14.75 -4.79 2.08
N PHE A 65 14.50 -5.12 0.81
CA PHE A 65 15.12 -6.30 0.17
C PHE A 65 16.31 -5.92 -0.72
N ASN A 66 16.55 -4.62 -0.93
CA ASN A 66 17.54 -4.10 -1.88
C ASN A 66 18.60 -3.21 -1.24
N GLY A 67 18.42 -2.74 0.00
CA GLY A 67 19.44 -2.08 0.80
C GLY A 67 19.66 -0.60 0.50
N ASP A 68 18.66 0.12 -0.02
CA ASP A 68 18.77 1.55 -0.39
C ASP A 68 18.19 2.55 0.62
#